data_AF-A0A4Q4BSU1-F1
#
_entry.id   AF-A0A4Q4BSU1-F1
#
_cell.length_a   1.000
_cell.length_b   1.000
_cell.length_c   1.000
_cell.angle_alpha   90.00
_cell.angle_beta   90.00
_cell.angle_gamma   90.00
#
_symmetry.space_group_name_H-M   'P 1'
#
loop_
_entity.id
_entity.type
_entity.pdbx_description
1 polymer ?
#
loop_
_entity_poly.entity_id
_entity_poly.type
_entity_poly.pdbx_seq_one_letter_code
_entity_poly.pdbx_strand_id
1 'polypeptide(L)'
;LNVIATPKFTLSGTEVDATTITPDLISGTLHEADGIEANVASGYHAIEFMLWGQDLNGTNPGAGNRPATDFATGDACTNGNCDRRAAYLQSATDLLVADLTEMVGNWEEKGPARAAVTADPQKGILAILTGMGSLSYGELAGERIKLGLMLNDPEEEQDCFSDNTYNSHFYDGIGIRNVYVGSYTRTDGSTLSGPALSELVAAADPAVDTQLKAELDASVAALQKMKDAGDAGQTFDTLIAPGNAEGEAIIMAAVDALVTQTASIDRAVTTLGLSKIEFEGSDSLDSPGAVFQ
;
A
#
# COMPACT_ATOMS: atom_id res chain seq x y z
N LEU A 1 9.52 -1.83 -21.96
CA LEU A 1 10.32 -3.01 -22.42
C LEU A 1 9.55 -4.29 -22.07
N ASN A 2 9.46 -5.29 -22.95
CA ASN A 2 8.78 -6.56 -22.65
C ASN A 2 9.80 -7.69 -22.42
N VAL A 3 10.16 -7.94 -21.16
CA VAL A 3 11.15 -8.98 -20.77
C VAL A 3 10.68 -10.41 -21.10
N ILE A 4 9.37 -10.64 -21.11
CA ILE A 4 8.79 -11.95 -21.44
C ILE A 4 9.01 -12.28 -22.93
N ALA A 5 8.78 -11.32 -23.82
CA ALA A 5 8.92 -11.53 -25.26
C ALA A 5 10.35 -11.30 -25.78
N THR A 6 11.21 -10.66 -24.99
CA THR A 6 12.55 -10.24 -25.41
C THR A 6 13.60 -10.84 -24.48
N PRO A 7 14.18 -12.01 -24.80
CA PRO A 7 15.16 -12.68 -23.94
C PRO A 7 16.49 -11.95 -23.78
N LYS A 8 16.84 -11.08 -24.73
CA LYS A 8 18.06 -10.25 -24.69
C LYS A 8 17.72 -8.83 -25.11
N PHE A 9 18.08 -7.85 -24.30
CA PHE A 9 17.78 -6.45 -24.55
C PHE A 9 18.85 -5.55 -23.94
N THR A 10 18.82 -4.28 -24.32
CA THR A 10 19.62 -3.24 -23.67
C THR A 10 18.75 -2.49 -22.68
N LEU A 11 19.20 -2.39 -21.44
CA LEU A 11 18.59 -1.60 -20.37
C LEU A 11 19.67 -0.65 -19.82
N SER A 12 19.40 0.65 -19.87
CA SER A 12 20.34 1.69 -19.42
C SER A 12 21.76 1.55 -20.02
N GLY A 13 21.82 1.23 -21.32
CA GLY A 13 23.07 1.05 -22.05
C GLY A 13 23.81 -0.27 -21.79
N THR A 14 23.31 -1.13 -20.91
CA THR A 14 23.89 -2.45 -20.60
C THR A 14 23.12 -3.55 -21.30
N GLU A 15 23.81 -4.52 -21.91
CA GLU A 15 23.17 -5.73 -22.44
C GLU A 15 22.76 -6.64 -21.29
N VAL A 16 21.48 -6.98 -21.24
CA VAL A 16 20.88 -7.89 -20.25
C VAL A 16 20.47 -9.17 -20.96
N ASP A 17 20.90 -10.31 -20.41
CA ASP A 17 20.46 -11.64 -20.82
C ASP A 17 19.40 -12.17 -19.85
N ALA A 18 18.14 -12.07 -20.25
CA ALA A 18 16.96 -12.58 -19.56
C ALA A 18 16.46 -13.91 -20.15
N THR A 19 17.33 -14.69 -20.79
CA THR A 19 16.96 -16.03 -21.31
C THR A 19 16.43 -16.94 -20.20
N THR A 20 17.01 -16.82 -19.01
CA THR A 20 16.45 -17.38 -17.77
C THR A 20 15.94 -16.24 -16.90
N ILE A 21 14.71 -16.34 -16.42
CA ILE A 21 14.13 -15.36 -15.50
C ILE A 21 14.28 -15.94 -14.10
N THR A 22 14.93 -15.20 -13.21
CA THR A 22 15.23 -15.58 -11.83
C THR A 22 14.89 -14.45 -10.87
N PRO A 23 14.74 -14.71 -9.56
CA PRO A 23 14.61 -13.67 -8.55
C PRO A 23 15.72 -12.60 -8.64
N ASP A 24 16.98 -13.02 -8.75
CA ASP A 24 18.14 -12.10 -8.85
C ASP A 24 18.09 -11.19 -10.09
N LEU A 25 17.60 -11.69 -11.22
CA LEU A 25 17.40 -10.85 -12.41
C LEU A 25 16.34 -9.77 -12.12
N ILE A 26 15.24 -10.15 -11.46
CA ILE A 26 14.14 -9.25 -11.15
C ILE A 26 14.61 -8.16 -10.18
N SER A 27 15.12 -8.53 -9.01
CA SER A 27 15.49 -7.57 -7.96
C SER A 27 16.74 -6.77 -8.30
N GLY A 28 17.77 -7.40 -8.87
CA GLY A 28 19.07 -6.78 -9.07
C GLY A 28 19.26 -6.09 -10.43
N THR A 29 18.37 -6.30 -11.39
CA THR A 29 18.53 -5.76 -12.77
C THR A 29 17.29 -5.07 -13.31
N LEU A 30 16.09 -5.60 -13.07
CA LEU A 30 14.86 -5.06 -13.66
C LEU A 30 14.19 -4.01 -12.77
N HIS A 31 14.08 -4.29 -11.48
CA HIS A 31 13.43 -3.41 -10.53
C HIS A 31 14.29 -2.16 -10.30
N GLU A 32 13.64 -1.00 -10.28
CA GLU A 32 14.26 0.31 -10.11
C GLU A 32 15.46 0.56 -11.03
N ALA A 33 15.44 -0.05 -12.22
CA ALA A 33 16.56 0.07 -13.16
C ALA A 33 16.87 1.54 -13.45
N ASP A 34 18.17 1.88 -13.44
CA ASP A 34 18.69 3.26 -13.51
C ASP A 34 18.34 4.16 -12.31
N GLY A 35 17.91 3.57 -11.17
CA GLY A 35 17.43 4.30 -10.00
C GLY A 35 16.07 4.96 -10.22
N ILE A 36 15.29 4.48 -11.19
CA ILE A 36 13.94 5.00 -11.49
C ILE A 36 12.93 4.15 -10.73
N GLU A 37 12.38 4.68 -9.65
CA GLU A 37 11.41 3.98 -8.77
C GLU A 37 10.17 3.48 -9.52
N ALA A 38 9.73 4.21 -10.56
CA ALA A 38 8.62 3.80 -11.43
C ALA A 38 8.88 2.49 -12.20
N ASN A 39 10.11 1.97 -12.24
CA ASN A 39 10.43 0.65 -12.79
C ASN A 39 10.07 -0.46 -11.79
N VAL A 40 8.78 -0.74 -11.63
CA VAL A 40 8.27 -1.78 -10.74
C VAL A 40 8.32 -3.14 -11.44
N ALA A 41 9.16 -4.06 -10.93
CA ALA A 41 9.34 -5.40 -11.51
C ALA A 41 9.21 -6.54 -10.49
N SER A 42 9.07 -6.23 -9.20
CA SER A 42 9.00 -7.17 -8.09
C SER A 42 7.74 -6.94 -7.25
N GLY A 43 7.55 -7.76 -6.21
CA GLY A 43 6.51 -7.56 -5.21
C GLY A 43 5.08 -7.91 -5.67
N TYR A 44 4.11 -7.48 -4.88
CA TYR A 44 2.69 -7.76 -5.11
C TYR A 44 2.20 -7.25 -6.48
N HIS A 45 2.50 -6.01 -6.85
CA HIS A 45 2.02 -5.43 -8.11
C HIS A 45 2.61 -6.09 -9.36
N ALA A 46 3.85 -6.58 -9.31
CA ALA A 46 4.39 -7.38 -10.40
C ALA A 46 3.61 -8.69 -10.55
N ILE A 47 3.31 -9.38 -9.44
CA ILE A 47 2.48 -10.60 -9.45
C ILE A 47 1.06 -10.30 -9.93
N GLU A 48 0.49 -9.18 -9.48
CA GLU A 48 -0.82 -8.69 -9.88
C GLU A 48 -0.90 -8.46 -11.40
N PHE A 49 0.03 -7.69 -11.97
CA PHE A 49 0.14 -7.50 -13.42
C PHE A 49 0.32 -8.82 -14.18
N MET A 50 1.07 -9.75 -13.61
CA MET A 50 1.23 -11.07 -14.20
C MET A 50 -0.08 -11.84 -14.21
N LEU A 51 -0.92 -11.73 -13.18
CA LEU A 51 -2.17 -12.48 -13.06
C LEU A 51 -3.36 -11.83 -13.78
N TRP A 52 -3.52 -10.51 -13.69
CA TRP A 52 -4.62 -9.76 -14.30
C TRP A 52 -4.25 -9.15 -15.66
N GLY A 53 -2.98 -8.85 -15.90
CA GLY A 53 -2.57 -8.05 -17.05
C GLY A 53 -2.87 -6.57 -16.86
N GLN A 54 -2.70 -5.80 -17.93
CA GLN A 54 -3.02 -4.38 -17.90
C GLN A 54 -4.55 -4.22 -17.79
N ASP A 55 -4.98 -3.33 -16.90
CA ASP A 55 -6.33 -2.79 -16.98
C ASP A 55 -6.38 -1.65 -18.00
N LEU A 56 -7.38 -1.69 -18.89
CA LEU A 56 -7.57 -0.72 -19.97
C LEU A 56 -8.98 -0.13 -19.95
N ASN A 57 -9.73 -0.29 -18.84
CA ASN A 57 -11.09 0.20 -18.73
C ASN A 57 -11.14 1.69 -18.34
N GLY A 58 -10.01 2.28 -17.91
CA GLY A 58 -9.91 3.68 -17.56
C GLY A 58 -10.65 3.94 -16.24
N THR A 59 -11.69 4.77 -16.27
CA THR A 59 -12.58 4.98 -15.11
C THR A 59 -13.94 4.30 -15.29
N ASN A 60 -14.00 3.28 -16.16
CA ASN A 60 -15.18 2.44 -16.35
C ASN A 60 -14.98 1.11 -15.61
N PRO A 61 -16.06 0.45 -15.17
CA PRO A 61 -15.94 -0.79 -14.42
C PRO A 61 -15.17 -1.89 -15.18
N GLY A 62 -14.17 -2.47 -14.52
CA GLY A 62 -13.57 -3.76 -14.89
C GLY A 62 -12.05 -3.80 -14.69
N ALA A 63 -11.57 -4.96 -14.24
CA ALA A 63 -10.16 -5.23 -14.02
C ALA A 63 -9.45 -5.77 -15.29
N GLY A 64 -8.14 -5.95 -15.18
CA GLY A 64 -7.35 -6.72 -16.13
C GLY A 64 -7.91 -8.15 -16.32
N ASN A 65 -7.93 -8.62 -17.57
CA ASN A 65 -8.57 -9.88 -17.96
C ASN A 65 -7.59 -10.85 -18.65
N ARG A 66 -6.40 -11.06 -18.07
CA ARG A 66 -5.46 -12.06 -18.58
C ARG A 66 -6.04 -13.48 -18.43
N PRO A 67 -6.10 -14.26 -19.51
CA PRO A 67 -6.59 -15.63 -19.42
C PRO A 67 -5.53 -16.55 -18.79
N ALA A 68 -5.95 -17.53 -17.99
CA ALA A 68 -5.03 -18.52 -17.40
C ALA A 68 -4.23 -19.32 -18.45
N THR A 69 -4.74 -19.41 -19.68
CA THR A 69 -4.05 -20.02 -20.83
C THR A 69 -2.77 -19.28 -21.22
N ASP A 70 -2.52 -18.07 -20.73
CA ASP A 70 -1.25 -17.35 -20.88
C ASP A 70 -0.08 -17.98 -20.11
N PHE A 71 -0.38 -18.94 -19.25
CA PHE A 71 0.58 -19.75 -18.48
C PHE A 71 0.54 -21.22 -18.86
N ALA A 72 -0.29 -21.60 -19.84
CA ALA A 72 -0.45 -22.98 -20.25
C ALA A 72 0.75 -23.47 -21.10
N THR A 73 0.89 -24.79 -21.16
CA THR A 73 1.94 -25.46 -21.95
C THR A 73 1.39 -26.02 -23.26
N GLY A 74 2.28 -26.18 -24.25
CA GLY A 74 1.93 -26.75 -25.55
C GLY A 74 0.84 -25.97 -26.28
N ASP A 75 -0.07 -26.69 -26.93
CA ASP A 75 -1.13 -26.12 -27.77
C ASP A 75 -2.17 -25.29 -27.00
N ALA A 76 -2.19 -25.37 -25.66
CA ALA A 76 -3.08 -24.57 -24.82
C ALA A 76 -2.55 -23.15 -24.55
N CYS A 77 -1.31 -22.84 -24.91
CA CYS A 77 -0.74 -21.50 -24.79
C CYS A 77 -1.39 -20.53 -25.79
N THR A 78 -2.07 -19.49 -25.28
CA THR A 78 -2.87 -18.58 -26.12
C THR A 78 -2.11 -17.37 -26.67
N ASN A 79 -1.05 -16.91 -26.00
CA ASN A 79 -0.40 -15.63 -26.32
C ASN A 79 1.12 -15.72 -26.53
N GLY A 80 1.66 -16.93 -26.75
CA GLY A 80 3.10 -17.17 -26.87
C GLY A 80 3.88 -16.87 -25.59
N ASN A 81 5.14 -17.35 -25.54
CA ASN A 81 6.04 -17.19 -24.38
C ASN A 81 5.41 -17.58 -23.03
N CYS A 82 4.43 -18.50 -23.02
CA CYS A 82 3.68 -18.86 -21.81
C CYS A 82 4.60 -19.49 -20.74
N ASP A 83 5.60 -20.24 -21.19
CA ASP A 83 6.68 -20.78 -20.36
C ASP A 83 7.48 -19.67 -19.66
N ARG A 84 7.86 -18.62 -20.39
CA ARG A 84 8.59 -17.47 -19.83
C ARG A 84 7.71 -16.64 -18.91
N ARG A 85 6.42 -16.49 -19.25
CA ARG A 85 5.43 -15.81 -18.40
C ARG A 85 5.26 -16.55 -17.06
N ALA A 86 5.15 -17.88 -17.11
CA ALA A 86 5.12 -18.72 -15.90
C ALA A 86 6.41 -18.61 -15.09
N ALA A 87 7.58 -18.60 -15.75
CA ALA A 87 8.86 -18.43 -15.08
C ALA A 87 8.98 -17.07 -14.37
N TYR A 88 8.45 -15.99 -14.98
CA TYR A 88 8.41 -14.68 -14.34
C TYR A 88 7.50 -14.68 -13.11
N LEU A 89 6.27 -15.19 -13.24
CA LEU A 89 5.33 -15.28 -12.11
C LEU A 89 5.92 -16.08 -10.95
N GLN A 90 6.54 -17.23 -11.23
CA GLN A 90 7.21 -18.03 -10.21
C GLN A 90 8.36 -17.27 -9.55
N SER A 91 9.23 -16.63 -10.35
CA SER A 91 10.40 -15.90 -9.83
C SER A 91 10.01 -14.69 -8.99
N ALA A 92 9.00 -13.92 -9.42
CA ALA A 92 8.47 -12.79 -8.64
C ALA A 92 7.82 -13.26 -7.34
N THR A 93 7.13 -14.41 -7.37
CA THR A 93 6.53 -15.03 -6.16
C THR A 93 7.60 -15.54 -5.20
N ASP A 94 8.64 -16.22 -5.70
CA ASP A 94 9.74 -16.70 -4.89
C ASP A 94 10.49 -15.54 -4.22
N LEU A 95 10.69 -14.45 -4.95
CA LEU A 95 11.26 -13.21 -4.42
C LEU A 95 10.38 -12.61 -3.32
N LEU A 96 9.07 -12.47 -3.55
CA LEU A 96 8.15 -11.95 -2.54
C LEU A 96 8.16 -12.81 -1.26
N VAL A 97 8.20 -14.15 -1.39
CA VAL A 97 8.30 -15.04 -0.23
C VAL A 97 9.63 -14.83 0.51
N ALA A 98 10.74 -14.63 -0.20
CA ALA A 98 12.03 -14.33 0.41
C ALA A 98 12.00 -12.99 1.17
N ASP A 99 11.47 -11.94 0.56
CA ASP A 99 11.35 -10.60 1.16
C ASP A 99 10.47 -10.63 2.42
N LEU A 100 9.32 -11.31 2.36
CA LEU A 100 8.44 -11.48 3.52
C LEU A 100 9.10 -12.33 4.63
N THR A 101 9.89 -13.34 4.26
CA THR A 101 10.64 -14.16 5.22
C THR A 101 11.69 -13.32 5.94
N GLU A 102 12.41 -12.45 5.22
CA GLU A 102 13.33 -11.49 5.81
C GLU A 102 12.59 -10.52 6.75
N MET A 103 11.47 -9.95 6.29
CA MET A 103 10.65 -9.04 7.08
C MET A 103 10.20 -9.67 8.40
N VAL A 104 9.74 -10.93 8.38
CA VAL A 104 9.41 -11.68 9.59
C VAL A 104 10.64 -11.84 10.49
N GLY A 105 11.79 -12.23 9.91
CA GLY A 105 13.07 -12.36 10.63
C GLY A 105 13.51 -11.07 11.33
N ASN A 106 13.28 -9.91 10.72
CA ASN A 106 13.58 -8.60 11.29
C ASN A 106 12.79 -8.30 12.58
N TRP A 107 11.62 -8.91 12.74
CA TRP A 107 10.71 -8.72 13.88
C TRP A 107 10.69 -9.87 14.89
N GLU A 108 11.40 -10.97 14.64
CA GLU A 108 11.61 -12.04 15.63
C GLU A 108 12.24 -11.51 16.93
N GLU A 109 12.24 -12.32 17.99
CA GLU A 109 12.73 -11.92 19.34
C GLU A 109 14.14 -11.30 19.32
N LYS A 110 15.02 -11.76 18.43
CA LYS A 110 16.39 -11.26 18.24
C LYS A 110 16.59 -10.48 16.94
N GLY A 111 15.50 -10.17 16.24
CA GLY A 111 15.53 -9.48 14.96
C GLY A 111 16.00 -8.02 15.11
N PRO A 112 16.72 -7.47 14.12
CA PRO A 112 17.27 -6.12 14.19
C PRO A 112 16.22 -5.02 14.31
N ALA A 113 15.07 -5.12 13.64
CA ALA A 113 14.00 -4.10 13.74
C ALA A 113 13.41 -4.09 15.15
N ARG A 114 13.09 -5.26 15.70
CA ARG A 114 12.61 -5.38 17.08
C ARG A 114 13.63 -4.84 18.09
N ALA A 115 14.91 -5.16 17.92
CA ALA A 115 15.97 -4.63 18.78
C ALA A 115 16.06 -3.09 18.69
N ALA A 116 15.96 -2.52 17.49
CA ALA A 116 16.03 -1.07 17.28
C ALA A 116 14.91 -0.31 18.01
N VAL A 117 13.67 -0.79 17.93
CA VAL A 117 12.51 -0.12 18.56
C VAL A 117 12.38 -0.40 20.06
N THR A 118 13.05 -1.41 20.61
CA THR A 118 12.98 -1.76 22.04
C THR A 118 14.20 -1.31 22.85
N ALA A 119 15.31 -0.95 22.20
CA ALA A 119 16.51 -0.47 22.89
C ALA A 119 16.27 0.81 23.71
N ASP A 120 15.41 1.69 23.23
CA ASP A 120 14.98 2.91 23.91
C ASP A 120 13.44 3.02 23.82
N PRO A 121 12.71 2.78 24.93
CA PRO A 121 11.25 2.78 24.90
C PRO A 121 10.63 4.08 24.39
N GLN A 122 11.23 5.25 24.66
CA GLN A 122 10.69 6.52 24.16
C GLN A 122 10.83 6.62 22.64
N LYS A 123 11.98 6.19 22.10
CA LYS A 123 12.17 6.14 20.64
C LYS A 123 11.28 5.10 19.98
N GLY A 124 11.02 3.97 20.63
CA GLY A 124 10.07 2.96 20.16
C GLY A 124 8.65 3.49 20.05
N ILE A 125 8.17 4.18 21.10
CA ILE A 125 6.84 4.81 21.10
C ILE A 125 6.77 5.92 20.04
N LEU A 126 7.82 6.73 19.92
CA LEU A 126 7.91 7.77 18.89
C LEU A 126 7.86 7.16 17.49
N ALA A 127 8.60 6.07 17.23
CA ALA A 127 8.56 5.37 15.94
C ALA A 127 7.16 4.84 15.60
N ILE A 128 6.42 4.32 16.58
CA ILE A 128 5.03 3.89 16.41
C ILE A 128 4.15 5.07 15.99
N LEU A 129 4.21 6.19 16.72
CA LEU A 129 3.38 7.37 16.43
C LEU A 129 3.78 8.04 15.10
N THR A 130 5.06 8.07 14.76
CA THR A 130 5.55 8.54 13.46
C THR A 130 5.01 7.66 12.34
N GLY A 131 5.11 6.34 12.45
CA GLY A 131 4.57 5.43 11.42
C GLY A 131 3.06 5.58 11.26
N MET A 132 2.31 5.71 12.36
CA MET A 132 0.87 5.97 12.31
C MET A 132 0.55 7.32 11.63
N GLY A 133 1.28 8.38 11.96
CA GLY A 133 1.08 9.72 11.41
C GLY A 133 1.43 9.81 9.93
N SER A 134 2.61 9.32 9.53
CA SER A 134 3.05 9.28 8.13
C SER A 134 2.12 8.44 7.27
N LEU A 135 1.75 7.23 7.72
CA LEU A 135 0.81 6.39 6.98
C LEU A 135 -0.56 7.06 6.87
N SER A 136 -1.04 7.75 7.90
CA SER A 136 -2.34 8.43 7.85
C SER A 136 -2.37 9.59 6.85
N TYR A 137 -1.32 10.42 6.84
CA TYR A 137 -1.34 11.73 6.18
C TYR A 137 -0.74 11.68 4.78
N GLY A 138 0.59 11.74 4.66
CA GLY A 138 1.28 11.82 3.39
C GLY A 138 0.94 10.63 2.51
N GLU A 139 1.10 9.41 3.05
CA GLU A 139 0.88 8.18 2.30
C GLU A 139 -0.59 7.94 1.97
N LEU A 140 -1.41 7.59 2.96
CA LEU A 140 -2.76 7.10 2.67
C LEU A 140 -3.69 8.21 2.20
N ALA A 141 -3.81 9.31 2.96
CA ALA A 141 -4.72 10.38 2.59
C ALA A 141 -4.25 11.14 1.35
N GLY A 142 -2.94 11.39 1.24
CA GLY A 142 -2.36 12.17 0.16
C GLY A 142 -2.11 11.34 -1.10
N GLU A 143 -1.00 10.61 -1.10
CA GLU A 143 -0.49 9.91 -2.28
C GLU A 143 -1.42 8.80 -2.77
N ARG A 144 -1.99 7.98 -1.88
CA ARG A 144 -2.77 6.79 -2.29
C ARG A 144 -4.23 7.08 -2.61
N ILE A 145 -4.85 8.04 -1.91
CA ILE A 145 -6.28 8.36 -2.08
C ILE A 145 -6.49 9.63 -2.90
N LYS A 146 -5.95 10.76 -2.45
CA LYS A 146 -6.35 12.07 -2.99
C LYS A 146 -5.71 12.36 -4.34
N LEU A 147 -4.48 11.89 -4.57
CA LEU A 147 -3.76 12.14 -5.82
C LEU A 147 -4.54 11.61 -7.04
N GLY A 148 -4.97 10.35 -7.02
CA GLY A 148 -5.76 9.75 -8.10
C GLY A 148 -7.08 10.48 -8.36
N LEU A 149 -7.75 10.99 -7.31
CA LEU A 149 -8.94 11.83 -7.46
C LEU A 149 -8.63 13.18 -8.11
N MET A 150 -7.52 13.82 -7.73
CA MET A 150 -7.12 15.13 -8.28
C MET A 150 -6.74 15.06 -9.75
N LEU A 151 -6.08 13.97 -10.16
CA LEU A 151 -5.67 13.74 -11.54
C LEU A 151 -6.76 13.06 -12.38
N ASN A 152 -7.77 12.47 -11.72
CA ASN A 152 -8.74 11.54 -12.33
C ASN A 152 -8.02 10.43 -13.11
N ASP A 153 -6.87 9.99 -12.61
CA ASP A 153 -5.98 9.04 -13.28
C ASP A 153 -6.03 7.67 -12.58
N PRO A 154 -6.55 6.63 -13.25
CA PRO A 154 -6.56 5.27 -12.70
C PRO A 154 -5.17 4.64 -12.62
N GLU A 155 -4.14 5.19 -13.26
CA GLU A 155 -2.76 4.70 -13.09
C GLU A 155 -2.13 5.14 -11.75
N GLU A 156 -2.73 6.10 -11.06
CA GLU A 156 -2.36 6.50 -9.69
C GLU A 156 -3.00 5.58 -8.63
N GLU A 157 -3.84 4.63 -9.05
CA GLU A 157 -4.43 3.62 -8.18
C GLU A 157 -3.39 2.53 -7.81
N GLN A 158 -3.33 2.15 -6.53
CA GLN A 158 -2.33 1.21 -6.02
C GLN A 158 -2.47 -0.22 -6.59
N ASP A 159 -3.68 -0.78 -6.59
CA ASP A 159 -4.00 -2.13 -7.08
C ASP A 159 -4.81 -2.06 -8.40
N CYS A 160 -4.38 -1.21 -9.33
CA CYS A 160 -5.13 -0.85 -10.54
C CYS A 160 -5.39 -2.03 -11.49
N PHE A 161 -4.58 -3.09 -11.46
CA PHE A 161 -4.77 -4.22 -12.38
C PHE A 161 -5.89 -5.15 -11.93
N SER A 162 -6.14 -5.23 -10.61
CA SER A 162 -7.08 -6.16 -10.00
C SER A 162 -8.35 -5.51 -9.44
N ASP A 163 -8.49 -4.19 -9.57
CA ASP A 163 -9.52 -3.36 -8.96
C ASP A 163 -9.63 -3.58 -7.43
N ASN A 164 -8.50 -3.76 -6.74
CA ASN A 164 -8.51 -4.17 -5.32
C ASN A 164 -8.23 -3.01 -4.33
N THR A 165 -8.01 -1.81 -4.83
CA THR A 165 -7.46 -0.69 -4.05
C THR A 165 -8.31 -0.28 -2.85
N TYR A 166 -9.63 -0.40 -2.94
CA TYR A 166 -10.50 -0.12 -1.80
C TYR A 166 -10.24 -1.05 -0.60
N ASN A 167 -9.78 -2.29 -0.83
CA ASN A 167 -9.39 -3.20 0.24
C ASN A 167 -8.07 -2.77 0.88
N SER A 168 -7.07 -2.41 0.06
CA SER A 168 -5.78 -1.92 0.55
C SER A 168 -5.94 -0.68 1.43
N HIS A 169 -6.68 0.32 0.95
CA HIS A 169 -7.03 1.51 1.73
C HIS A 169 -7.72 1.19 3.06
N PHE A 170 -8.70 0.28 3.04
CA PHE A 170 -9.42 -0.11 4.24
C PHE A 170 -8.52 -0.81 5.26
N TYR A 171 -7.69 -1.76 4.81
CA TYR A 171 -6.83 -2.52 5.72
C TYR A 171 -5.66 -1.71 6.27
N ASP A 172 -5.19 -0.68 5.56
CA ASP A 172 -4.25 0.30 6.11
C ASP A 172 -4.86 1.11 7.26
N GLY A 173 -6.09 1.60 7.10
CA GLY A 173 -6.85 2.26 8.19
C GLY A 173 -7.04 1.35 9.40
N ILE A 174 -7.38 0.08 9.17
CA ILE A 174 -7.46 -0.94 10.23
C ILE A 174 -6.11 -1.15 10.91
N GLY A 175 -5.01 -1.18 10.16
CA GLY A 175 -3.65 -1.30 10.67
C GLY A 175 -3.29 -0.19 11.66
N ILE A 176 -3.52 1.07 11.27
CA ILE A 176 -3.27 2.26 12.11
C ILE A 176 -4.05 2.14 13.44
N ARG A 177 -5.35 1.81 13.35
CA ARG A 177 -6.20 1.62 14.53
C ARG A 177 -5.71 0.50 15.43
N ASN A 178 -5.38 -0.66 14.86
CA ASN A 178 -4.95 -1.85 15.60
C ASN A 178 -3.69 -1.58 16.42
N VAL A 179 -2.73 -0.84 15.84
CA VAL A 179 -1.50 -0.43 16.53
C VAL A 179 -1.81 0.46 17.73
N TYR A 180 -2.72 1.42 17.60
CA TYR A 180 -3.09 2.31 18.70
C TYR A 180 -3.77 1.58 19.88
N VAL A 181 -4.72 0.69 19.56
CA VAL A 181 -5.52 -0.03 20.55
C VAL A 181 -4.88 -1.32 21.04
N GLY A 182 -3.74 -1.72 20.47
CA GLY A 182 -3.00 -2.91 20.88
C GLY A 182 -3.75 -4.22 20.65
N SER A 183 -4.61 -4.30 19.63
CA SER A 183 -5.43 -5.47 19.32
C SER A 183 -5.54 -5.72 17.82
N TYR A 184 -5.38 -6.97 17.41
CA TYR A 184 -5.47 -7.42 16.02
C TYR A 184 -6.28 -8.73 15.95
N THR A 185 -7.24 -8.80 15.04
CA THR A 185 -7.99 -10.03 14.75
C THR A 185 -7.29 -10.77 13.62
N ARG A 186 -6.78 -11.96 13.90
CA ARG A 186 -6.11 -12.82 12.92
C ARG A 186 -7.09 -13.34 11.88
N THR A 187 -6.55 -13.84 10.77
CA THR A 187 -7.31 -14.47 9.67
C THR A 187 -8.09 -15.70 10.10
N ASP A 188 -7.69 -16.38 11.19
CA ASP A 188 -8.43 -17.51 11.79
C ASP A 188 -9.55 -17.08 12.76
N GLY A 189 -9.76 -15.77 12.93
CA GLY A 189 -10.74 -15.19 13.84
C GLY A 189 -10.28 -15.04 15.28
N SER A 190 -9.10 -15.53 15.65
CA SER A 190 -8.54 -15.33 16.99
C SER A 190 -8.02 -13.89 17.18
N THR A 191 -8.12 -13.35 18.40
CA THR A 191 -7.59 -12.03 18.72
C THR A 191 -6.20 -12.13 19.33
N LEU A 192 -5.27 -11.30 18.83
CA LEU A 192 -4.01 -10.95 19.49
C LEU A 192 -4.23 -9.62 20.21
N SER A 193 -3.95 -9.55 21.50
CA SER A 193 -4.03 -8.31 22.28
C SER A 193 -2.84 -8.18 23.23
N GLY A 194 -2.41 -6.95 23.51
CA GLY A 194 -1.32 -6.63 24.43
C GLY A 194 -1.43 -5.21 24.99
N PRO A 195 -0.40 -4.73 25.71
CA PRO A 195 -0.32 -3.34 26.14
C PRO A 195 -0.51 -2.39 24.96
N ALA A 196 -1.29 -1.34 25.16
CA ALA A 196 -1.71 -0.45 24.06
C ALA A 196 -1.15 0.96 24.22
N LEU A 197 -0.93 1.63 23.09
CA LEU A 197 -0.54 3.05 23.08
C LEU A 197 -1.68 3.93 23.65
N SER A 198 -2.93 3.53 23.41
CA SER A 198 -4.12 4.12 24.04
C SER A 198 -4.01 4.19 25.57
N GLU A 199 -3.47 3.16 26.24
CA GLU A 199 -3.33 3.15 27.71
C GLU A 199 -2.31 4.20 28.18
N LEU A 200 -1.21 4.37 27.45
CA LEU A 200 -0.18 5.38 27.75
C LEU A 200 -0.74 6.79 27.55
N VAL A 201 -1.47 7.02 26.46
CA VAL A 201 -2.07 8.32 26.16
C VAL A 201 -3.14 8.64 27.18
N ALA A 202 -4.00 7.68 27.53
CA ALA A 202 -5.05 7.87 28.53
C ALA A 202 -4.49 8.18 29.92
N ALA A 203 -3.36 7.58 30.30
CA ALA A 203 -2.69 7.87 31.55
C ALA A 203 -2.12 9.30 31.61
N ALA A 204 -1.71 9.85 30.47
CA ALA A 204 -1.18 11.21 30.36
C ALA A 204 -2.30 12.25 30.19
N ASP A 205 -3.25 12.01 29.29
CA ASP A 205 -4.44 12.83 29.06
C ASP A 205 -5.61 11.97 28.52
N PRO A 206 -6.61 11.65 29.37
CA PRO A 206 -7.79 10.87 28.96
C PRO A 206 -8.62 11.48 27.84
N ALA A 207 -8.61 12.81 27.70
CA ALA A 207 -9.38 13.48 26.66
C ALA A 207 -8.74 13.29 25.29
N VAL A 208 -7.40 13.34 25.22
CA VAL A 208 -6.64 13.07 23.98
C VAL A 208 -6.84 11.63 23.52
N ASP A 209 -6.76 10.65 24.42
CA ASP A 209 -7.02 9.25 24.08
C ASP A 209 -8.44 9.03 23.58
N THR A 210 -9.43 9.59 24.28
CA THR A 210 -10.85 9.48 23.88
C THR A 210 -11.07 10.06 22.49
N GLN A 211 -10.48 11.22 22.21
CA GLN A 211 -10.58 11.87 20.91
C GLN A 211 -9.90 11.05 19.81
N LEU A 212 -8.66 10.61 20.03
CA LEU A 212 -7.91 9.85 19.02
C LEU A 212 -8.61 8.52 18.68
N LYS A 213 -9.15 7.79 19.67
CA LYS A 213 -9.94 6.57 19.38
C LYS A 213 -11.16 6.87 18.52
N ALA A 214 -11.90 7.93 18.84
CA ALA A 214 -13.09 8.30 18.08
C ALA A 214 -12.75 8.67 16.63
N GLU A 215 -11.62 9.35 16.41
CA GLU A 215 -11.17 9.74 15.06
C GLU A 215 -10.61 8.56 14.27
N LEU A 216 -9.90 7.61 14.92
CA LEU A 216 -9.50 6.33 14.31
C LEU A 216 -10.72 5.48 13.92
N ASP A 217 -11.76 5.44 14.77
CA ASP A 217 -13.01 4.75 14.43
C ASP A 217 -13.73 5.45 13.26
N ALA A 218 -13.67 6.78 13.19
CA ALA A 218 -14.29 7.56 12.13
C ALA A 218 -13.59 7.36 10.78
N SER A 219 -12.25 7.33 10.73
CA SER A 219 -11.51 7.07 9.49
C SER A 219 -11.73 5.64 8.99
N VAL A 220 -11.72 4.64 9.88
CA VAL A 220 -12.06 3.26 9.52
C VAL A 220 -13.48 3.17 8.98
N ALA A 221 -14.45 3.88 9.58
CA ALA A 221 -15.81 3.90 9.07
C ALA A 221 -15.94 4.59 7.71
N ALA A 222 -15.15 5.64 7.43
CA ALA A 222 -15.12 6.29 6.12
C ALA A 222 -14.49 5.39 5.05
N LEU A 223 -13.36 4.74 5.36
CA LEU A 223 -12.71 3.76 4.50
C LEU A 223 -13.60 2.53 4.26
N GLN A 224 -14.36 2.10 5.27
CA GLN A 224 -15.33 1.01 5.11
C GLN A 224 -16.40 1.38 4.08
N LYS A 225 -16.87 2.63 4.01
CA LYS A 225 -17.83 3.05 2.96
C LYS A 225 -17.22 2.97 1.57
N MET A 226 -15.96 3.33 1.42
CA MET A 226 -15.23 3.16 0.16
C MET A 226 -15.11 1.67 -0.21
N LYS A 227 -14.77 0.82 0.77
CA LYS A 227 -14.75 -0.63 0.58
C LYS A 227 -16.14 -1.19 0.22
N ASP A 228 -17.20 -0.76 0.88
CA ASP A 228 -18.57 -1.21 0.61
C ASP A 228 -19.01 -0.82 -0.81
N ALA A 229 -18.60 0.36 -1.29
CA ALA A 229 -18.81 0.78 -2.67
C ALA A 229 -18.05 -0.12 -3.66
N GLY A 230 -16.78 -0.41 -3.38
CA GLY A 230 -15.95 -1.34 -4.16
C GLY A 230 -16.54 -2.75 -4.23
N ASP A 231 -16.96 -3.31 -3.09
CA ASP A 231 -17.63 -4.61 -3.00
C ASP A 231 -18.98 -4.63 -3.77
N ALA A 232 -19.62 -3.46 -3.92
CA ALA A 232 -20.83 -3.28 -4.72
C ALA A 232 -20.56 -3.02 -6.21
N GLY A 233 -19.30 -3.02 -6.64
CA GLY A 233 -18.88 -2.83 -8.03
C GLY A 233 -18.58 -1.38 -8.43
N GLN A 234 -18.51 -0.46 -7.46
CA GLN A 234 -17.98 0.90 -7.63
C GLN A 234 -16.52 0.92 -7.15
N THR A 235 -15.66 0.31 -7.94
CA THR A 235 -14.21 0.21 -7.73
C THR A 235 -13.54 1.59 -7.75
N PHE A 236 -12.32 1.71 -7.24
CA PHE A 236 -11.71 3.01 -6.93
C PHE A 236 -11.55 3.90 -8.18
N ASP A 237 -11.03 3.36 -9.28
CA ASP A 237 -11.06 3.91 -10.64
C ASP A 237 -12.42 4.53 -11.05
N THR A 238 -13.54 3.88 -10.71
CA THR A 238 -14.88 4.41 -11.02
C THR A 238 -15.30 5.53 -10.07
N LEU A 239 -14.82 5.53 -8.83
CA LEU A 239 -15.07 6.59 -7.85
C LEU A 239 -14.35 7.88 -8.23
N ILE A 240 -13.13 7.78 -8.78
CA ILE A 240 -12.35 8.94 -9.26
C ILE A 240 -12.78 9.44 -10.65
N ALA A 241 -13.79 8.84 -11.28
CA ALA A 241 -14.25 9.25 -12.60
C ALA A 241 -14.64 10.75 -12.65
N PRO A 242 -14.23 11.50 -13.69
CA PRO A 242 -14.57 12.92 -13.81
C PRO A 242 -16.09 13.18 -13.72
N GLY A 243 -16.48 14.03 -12.77
CA GLY A 243 -17.89 14.39 -12.55
C GLY A 243 -18.69 13.40 -11.70
N ASN A 244 -18.07 12.35 -11.15
CA ASN A 244 -18.69 11.47 -10.18
C ASN A 244 -18.73 12.10 -8.78
N ALA A 245 -19.74 12.96 -8.54
CA ALA A 245 -19.88 13.67 -7.27
C ALA A 245 -20.10 12.74 -6.05
N GLU A 246 -20.69 11.56 -6.25
CA GLU A 246 -20.87 10.57 -5.18
C GLU A 246 -19.55 9.90 -4.83
N GLY A 247 -18.77 9.50 -5.84
CA GLY A 247 -17.43 8.94 -5.66
C GLY A 247 -16.47 9.92 -5.00
N GLU A 248 -16.45 11.17 -5.47
CA GLU A 248 -15.67 12.26 -4.85
C GLU A 248 -16.03 12.42 -3.36
N ALA A 249 -17.32 12.40 -3.02
CA ALA A 249 -17.76 12.53 -1.63
C ALA A 249 -17.33 11.34 -0.75
N ILE A 250 -17.33 10.12 -1.27
CA ILE A 250 -16.84 8.92 -0.56
C ILE A 250 -15.34 9.05 -0.30
N ILE A 251 -14.57 9.41 -1.33
CA ILE A 251 -13.13 9.56 -1.28
C ILE A 251 -12.74 10.67 -0.29
N MET A 252 -13.32 11.86 -0.45
CA MET A 252 -12.98 13.00 0.40
C MET A 252 -13.37 12.78 1.86
N ALA A 253 -14.44 12.03 2.14
CA ALA A 253 -14.78 11.66 3.52
C ALA A 253 -13.69 10.80 4.19
N ALA A 254 -13.04 9.90 3.43
CA ALA A 254 -11.90 9.13 3.93
C ALA A 254 -10.66 10.01 4.14
N VAL A 255 -10.32 10.86 3.15
CA VAL A 255 -9.21 11.82 3.22
C VAL A 255 -9.35 12.73 4.45
N ASP A 256 -10.50 13.38 4.62
CA ASP A 256 -10.74 14.32 5.72
C ASP A 256 -10.63 13.64 7.09
N ALA A 257 -11.11 12.40 7.20
CA ALA A 257 -11.04 11.63 8.44
C ALA A 257 -9.59 11.21 8.79
N LEU A 258 -8.80 10.83 7.78
CA LEU A 258 -7.37 10.52 7.94
C LEU A 258 -6.53 11.76 8.29
N VAL A 259 -6.82 12.91 7.67
CA VAL A 259 -6.20 14.19 8.05
C VAL A 259 -6.57 14.56 9.50
N THR A 260 -7.83 14.36 9.88
CA THR A 260 -8.30 14.63 11.23
C THR A 260 -7.59 13.78 12.28
N GLN A 261 -7.53 12.44 12.10
CA GLN A 261 -6.85 11.57 13.06
C GLN A 261 -5.35 11.90 13.17
N THR A 262 -4.71 12.33 12.08
CA THR A 262 -3.29 12.71 12.07
C THR A 262 -3.02 13.84 13.06
N ALA A 263 -3.90 14.85 13.12
CA ALA A 263 -3.79 15.93 14.09
C ALA A 263 -3.93 15.43 15.55
N SER A 264 -4.69 14.37 15.79
CA SER A 264 -4.74 13.71 17.11
C SER A 264 -3.52 12.85 17.41
N ILE A 265 -2.93 12.20 16.42
CA ILE A 265 -1.67 11.47 16.56
C ILE A 265 -0.55 12.46 16.96
N ASP A 266 -0.48 13.63 16.32
CA ASP A 266 0.48 14.69 16.68
C ASP A 266 0.27 15.22 18.11
N ARG A 267 -1.01 15.38 18.52
CA ARG A 267 -1.34 15.72 19.91
C ARG A 267 -0.91 14.63 20.88
N ALA A 268 -1.09 13.36 20.55
CA ALA A 268 -0.63 12.25 21.37
C ALA A 268 0.91 12.25 21.54
N VAL A 269 1.68 12.54 20.48
CA VAL A 269 3.14 12.74 20.56
C VAL A 269 3.48 13.82 21.59
N THR A 270 2.82 14.97 21.49
CA THR A 270 3.03 16.11 22.41
C THR A 270 2.65 15.78 23.85
N THR A 271 1.48 15.15 24.05
CA THR A 271 0.96 14.73 25.36
C THR A 271 1.92 13.78 26.09
N LEU A 272 2.57 12.88 25.36
CA LEU A 272 3.57 11.96 25.91
C LEU A 272 4.94 12.62 26.14
N GLY A 273 5.09 13.91 25.82
CA GLY A 273 6.35 14.65 25.98
C GLY A 273 7.46 14.16 25.05
N LEU A 274 7.10 13.57 23.92
CA LEU A 274 8.06 13.06 22.95
C LEU A 274 8.52 14.19 22.02
N SER A 275 9.79 14.14 21.61
CA SER A 275 10.30 15.07 20.60
C SER A 275 9.63 14.78 19.26
N LYS A 276 8.88 15.76 18.75
CA LYS A 276 8.19 15.65 17.46
C LYS A 276 9.18 15.33 16.34
N ILE A 277 8.83 14.33 15.54
CA ILE A 277 9.40 14.07 14.21
C ILE A 277 8.33 14.50 13.21
N GLU A 278 8.76 15.07 12.08
CA GLU A 278 7.87 15.43 10.99
C GLU A 278 7.19 14.16 10.45
N PHE A 279 5.86 14.19 10.35
CA PHE A 279 5.15 13.16 9.60
C PHE A 279 5.39 13.41 8.11
N GLU A 280 5.43 12.33 7.35
CA GLU A 280 5.52 12.40 5.90
C GLU A 280 4.36 13.23 5.35
N GLY A 281 4.71 14.22 4.53
CA GLY A 281 3.77 15.11 3.85
C GLY A 281 3.36 14.58 2.48
N SER A 282 2.51 15.32 1.78
CA SER A 282 2.15 15.00 0.39
C SER A 282 1.80 16.29 -0.36
N ASP A 283 2.28 16.45 -1.58
CA ASP A 283 1.94 17.62 -2.40
C ASP A 283 0.44 17.69 -2.69
N SER A 284 -0.25 16.54 -2.77
CA SER A 284 -1.71 16.51 -2.93
C SER A 284 -2.46 17.15 -1.75
N LEU A 285 -1.87 17.17 -0.55
CA LEU A 285 -2.43 17.79 0.66
C LEU A 285 -1.85 19.18 0.91
N ASP A 286 -0.52 19.30 0.88
CA ASP A 286 0.23 20.46 1.34
C ASP A 286 0.40 21.52 0.23
N SER A 287 0.50 21.09 -1.02
CA SER A 287 0.72 21.95 -2.19
C SER A 287 -0.11 21.53 -3.42
N PRO A 288 -1.45 21.49 -3.38
CA PRO A 288 -2.25 20.84 -4.44
C PRO A 288 -2.04 21.40 -5.86
N GLY A 289 -1.59 22.65 -5.97
CA GLY A 289 -1.26 23.26 -7.27
C GLY A 289 0.09 22.83 -7.87
N ALA A 290 0.97 22.19 -7.10
CA ALA A 290 2.23 21.64 -7.57
C ALA A 290 2.04 20.33 -8.35
N VAL A 291 1.01 19.55 -7.99
CA VAL A 291 0.65 18.26 -8.63
C VAL A 291 0.40 18.39 -10.13
N PHE A 292 -0.02 19.57 -10.61
CA PHE A 292 -0.35 19.82 -12.02
C PHE A 292 0.78 20.46 -12.84
N GLN A 293 2.01 20.55 -12.29
CA GLN A 293 3.17 21.18 -12.94
C GLN A 293 4.13 20.15 -13.51
#